data_AF-A0A0B8NNU2-F1
#
_entry.id   AF-A0A0B8NNU2-F1
#
_cell.length_a   1.000
_cell.length_b   1.000
_cell.length_c   1.000
_cell.angle_alpha   90.00
_cell.angle_beta   90.00
_cell.angle_gamma   90.00
#
_symmetry.space_group_name_H-M   'P 1'
#
loop_
_entity.id
_entity.type
_entity.pdbx_description
1 polymer ?
#
loop_
_entity_poly.entity_id
_entity_poly.type
_entity_poly.pdbx_seq_one_letter_code
_entity_poly.pdbx_strand_id
1 'polypeptide(L)'
;MLNDSTPSRVSDKSRAKSLYFMTWRWHFYAGLFVIPFMLMLSLTGLVMLFDDEIEMARYQSILQVEPSDKMVSISEQLNQVKQAFPQHSVTQFVPAKESNLANRFSIQSPDGHSVFATVNPYTGEVLGTIDRSDSIYNLANDIHATLLIGDWGDYLIEVSASLGILLLVSGIYLWLPRDNASKAGFLMVRLNSGSRIMMRDLHANLGGALSIVLLFFLISGLAWTGVWGAKLVQAWNTFPTYYAYGAKPESVLTHASLNHGAEEEMPWNLEQTPMPHSEDKEAHDHSKMGHEQAQSNSSYSIDIDQLIVRAIQMGFEQYSLFFPKSETGVFTISANSMAGR
;
A
#
# COMPACT_ATOMS: atom_id res chain seq x y z
N MET A 1 -21.45 -31.89 64.26
CA MET A 1 -20.97 -30.50 64.19
C MET A 1 -20.49 -30.24 62.77
N LEU A 2 -21.24 -29.44 62.02
CA LEU A 2 -20.96 -29.07 60.63
C LEU A 2 -19.80 -28.07 60.62
N ASN A 3 -18.68 -28.45 60.00
CA ASN A 3 -17.58 -27.52 59.71
C ASN A 3 -17.71 -27.10 58.25
N ASP A 4 -18.57 -26.11 58.01
CA ASP A 4 -18.85 -25.58 56.69
C ASP A 4 -17.70 -24.66 56.26
N SER A 5 -16.85 -25.18 55.39
CA SER A 5 -15.66 -24.48 54.87
C SER A 5 -16.06 -23.60 53.69
N THR A 6 -16.61 -22.42 53.97
CA THR A 6 -16.88 -21.37 52.97
C THR A 6 -15.96 -20.12 53.03
N PRO A 7 -14.62 -20.22 53.16
CA PRO A 7 -13.74 -19.06 52.96
C PRO A 7 -13.23 -18.87 51.50
N SER A 8 -13.31 -19.87 50.63
CA SER A 8 -12.73 -19.80 49.26
C SER A 8 -13.52 -18.89 48.31
N ARG A 9 -14.84 -19.03 48.28
CA ARG A 9 -15.72 -18.39 47.28
C ARG A 9 -15.79 -16.85 47.39
N VAL A 10 -15.56 -16.29 48.57
CA VAL A 10 -15.53 -14.83 48.80
C VAL A 10 -14.18 -14.24 48.39
N SER A 11 -13.08 -14.96 48.62
CA SER A 11 -11.74 -14.52 48.21
C SER A 11 -11.61 -14.50 46.67
N ASP A 12 -12.19 -15.48 45.98
CA ASP A 12 -12.18 -15.57 44.51
C ASP A 12 -12.96 -14.42 43.85
N LYS A 13 -14.13 -14.05 44.39
CA LYS A 13 -14.91 -12.90 43.90
C LYS A 13 -14.20 -11.57 44.12
N SER A 14 -13.54 -11.41 45.26
CA SER A 14 -12.73 -10.22 45.57
C SER A 14 -11.55 -10.08 44.61
N ARG A 15 -10.85 -11.19 44.35
CA ARG A 15 -9.74 -11.26 43.40
C ARG A 15 -10.19 -10.96 41.97
N ALA A 16 -11.30 -11.55 41.52
CA ALA A 16 -11.85 -11.28 40.18
C ALA A 16 -12.22 -9.80 39.99
N LYS A 17 -12.81 -9.16 41.01
CA LYS A 17 -13.13 -7.73 40.99
C LYS A 17 -11.87 -6.87 40.94
N SER A 18 -10.83 -7.21 41.72
CA SER A 18 -9.54 -6.53 41.70
C SER A 18 -8.86 -6.60 40.33
N LEU A 19 -8.82 -7.79 39.72
CA LEU A 19 -8.27 -7.99 38.38
C LEU A 19 -9.02 -7.17 37.33
N TYR A 20 -10.36 -7.15 37.37
CA TYR A 20 -11.17 -6.35 36.46
C TYR A 20 -10.81 -4.85 36.53
N PHE A 21 -10.72 -4.28 37.73
CA PHE A 21 -10.35 -2.87 37.88
C PHE A 21 -8.90 -2.59 37.48
N MET A 22 -7.99 -3.53 37.72
CA MET A 22 -6.61 -3.42 37.26
C MET A 22 -6.56 -3.37 35.73
N THR A 23 -7.25 -4.30 35.04
CA THR A 23 -7.34 -4.32 33.58
C THR A 23 -7.97 -3.03 33.05
N TRP A 24 -9.04 -2.54 33.67
CA TRP A 24 -9.68 -1.28 33.29
C TRP A 24 -8.72 -0.09 33.40
N ARG A 25 -7.95 0.00 34.49
CA ARG A 25 -6.96 1.08 34.68
C ARG A 25 -5.88 1.06 33.61
N TRP A 26 -5.30 -0.11 33.35
CA TRP A 26 -4.27 -0.26 32.31
C TRP A 26 -4.82 0.01 30.92
N HIS A 27 -6.02 -0.48 30.61
CA HIS A 27 -6.71 -0.19 29.36
C HIS A 27 -6.94 1.32 29.18
N PHE A 28 -7.37 2.01 30.24
CA PHE A 28 -7.57 3.46 30.19
C PHE A 28 -6.27 4.24 29.95
N TYR A 29 -5.20 3.94 30.70
CA TYR A 29 -3.93 4.66 30.55
C TYR A 29 -3.22 4.36 29.23
N ALA A 30 -3.21 3.10 28.78
CA ALA A 30 -2.70 2.74 27.46
C ALA A 30 -3.57 3.39 26.36
N GLY A 31 -4.90 3.41 26.53
CA GLY A 31 -5.82 4.08 25.60
C GLY A 31 -5.55 5.58 25.49
N LEU A 32 -5.23 6.25 26.60
CA LEU A 32 -4.89 7.67 26.60
C LEU A 32 -3.59 7.96 25.82
N PHE A 33 -2.63 7.04 25.85
CA PHE A 33 -1.42 7.13 25.04
C PHE A 33 -1.69 6.86 23.55
N VAL A 34 -2.48 5.82 23.25
CA VAL A 34 -2.73 5.35 21.88
C VAL A 34 -3.69 6.25 21.08
N ILE A 35 -4.66 6.89 21.75
CA ILE A 35 -5.71 7.67 21.07
C ILE A 35 -5.21 8.79 20.15
N PRO A 36 -4.19 9.64 20.48
CA PRO A 36 -3.71 10.64 19.54
C PRO A 36 -3.15 10.02 18.25
N PHE A 37 -2.44 8.89 18.34
CA PHE A 37 -1.90 8.20 17.18
C PHE A 37 -3.00 7.58 16.32
N MET A 38 -4.00 6.94 16.94
CA MET A 38 -5.15 6.38 16.20
C MET A 38 -6.00 7.46 15.52
N LEU A 39 -6.17 8.61 16.17
CA LEU A 39 -6.84 9.75 15.55
C LEU A 39 -6.05 10.30 14.37
N MET A 40 -4.73 10.45 14.53
CA MET A 40 -3.84 10.84 13.43
C MET A 40 -3.95 9.87 12.26
N LEU A 41 -3.74 8.56 12.51
CA LEU A 41 -3.77 7.52 11.48
C LEU A 41 -5.13 7.47 10.76
N SER A 42 -6.23 7.58 11.49
CA SER A 42 -7.56 7.58 10.87
C SER A 42 -7.81 8.82 10.00
N LEU A 43 -7.31 9.99 10.41
CA LEU A 43 -7.48 11.23 9.65
C LEU A 43 -6.62 11.25 8.39
N THR A 44 -5.33 10.89 8.50
CA THR A 44 -4.43 10.82 7.35
C THR A 44 -4.83 9.70 6.40
N GLY A 45 -5.25 8.55 6.91
CA GLY A 45 -5.78 7.47 6.08
C GLY A 45 -7.06 7.84 5.33
N LEU A 46 -7.92 8.68 5.93
CA LEU A 46 -9.09 9.24 5.24
C LEU A 46 -8.66 10.19 4.10
N VAL A 47 -7.66 11.04 4.32
CA VAL A 47 -7.13 11.93 3.27
C VAL A 47 -6.54 11.10 2.12
N MET A 48 -5.75 10.08 2.43
CA MET A 48 -5.16 9.18 1.43
C MET A 48 -6.20 8.37 0.65
N LEU A 49 -7.36 8.08 1.24
CA LEU A 49 -8.45 7.37 0.56
C LEU A 49 -9.07 8.20 -0.57
N PHE A 50 -9.09 9.53 -0.42
CA PHE A 50 -9.68 10.47 -1.39
C PHE A 50 -8.64 11.09 -2.34
N ASP A 51 -7.49 10.44 -2.53
CA ASP A 51 -6.41 10.99 -3.35
C ASP A 51 -6.84 11.24 -4.80
N ASP A 52 -7.49 10.26 -5.44
CA ASP A 52 -8.01 10.39 -6.81
C ASP A 52 -8.95 11.61 -6.95
N GLU A 53 -9.86 11.84 -5.99
CA GLU A 53 -10.77 12.99 -6.01
C GLU A 53 -10.05 14.32 -5.76
N ILE A 54 -9.08 14.34 -4.84
CA ILE A 54 -8.28 15.52 -4.53
C ILE A 54 -7.41 15.90 -5.74
N GLU A 55 -6.77 14.91 -6.36
CA GLU A 55 -5.93 15.09 -7.53
C GLU A 55 -6.75 15.56 -8.73
N MET A 56 -7.90 14.93 -9.00
CA MET A 56 -8.83 15.35 -10.06
C MET A 56 -9.30 16.79 -9.85
N ALA A 57 -9.60 17.19 -8.61
CA ALA A 57 -10.00 18.58 -8.30
C ALA A 57 -8.86 19.59 -8.52
N ARG A 58 -7.60 19.18 -8.32
CA ARG A 58 -6.41 20.06 -8.46
C ARG A 58 -5.90 20.13 -9.89
N TYR A 59 -5.94 19.01 -10.63
CA TYR A 59 -5.29 18.83 -11.92
C TYR A 59 -6.27 18.50 -13.06
N GLN A 60 -7.55 18.85 -12.89
CA GLN A 60 -8.61 18.56 -13.85
C GLN A 60 -8.24 18.89 -15.29
N SER A 61 -7.59 20.03 -15.54
CA SER A 61 -7.24 20.51 -16.88
C SER A 61 -6.20 19.67 -17.62
N ILE A 62 -5.41 18.86 -16.89
CA ILE A 62 -4.37 18.00 -17.46
C ILE A 62 -4.68 16.51 -17.28
N LEU A 63 -5.70 16.17 -16.47
CA LEU A 63 -6.18 14.81 -16.28
C LEU A 63 -7.39 14.47 -17.14
N GLN A 64 -8.32 15.41 -17.36
CA GLN A 64 -9.49 15.16 -18.19
C GLN A 64 -9.17 15.35 -19.67
N VAL A 65 -9.62 14.38 -20.46
CA VAL A 65 -9.52 14.39 -21.93
C VAL A 65 -10.86 14.02 -22.53
N GLU A 66 -11.13 14.54 -23.72
CA GLU A 66 -12.32 14.17 -24.50
C GLU A 66 -12.05 12.85 -25.25
N PRO A 67 -12.85 11.79 -25.01
CA PRO A 67 -12.70 10.53 -25.72
C PRO A 67 -12.86 10.67 -27.23
N SER A 68 -12.07 9.91 -27.99
CA SER A 68 -12.14 9.84 -29.46
C SER A 68 -12.01 8.40 -29.95
N ASP A 69 -12.48 8.13 -31.17
CA ASP A 69 -12.49 6.79 -31.75
C ASP A 69 -11.09 6.24 -32.07
N LYS A 70 -10.10 7.13 -32.20
CA LYS A 70 -8.73 6.76 -32.55
C LYS A 70 -7.76 7.12 -31.42
N MET A 71 -7.10 6.10 -30.89
CA MET A 71 -5.97 6.28 -29.97
C MET A 71 -4.66 6.37 -30.74
N VAL A 72 -3.75 7.19 -30.23
CA VAL A 72 -2.35 7.27 -30.65
C VAL A 72 -1.58 6.11 -30.00
N SER A 73 -0.63 5.51 -30.73
CA SER A 73 0.15 4.40 -30.16
C SER A 73 0.93 4.84 -28.92
N ILE A 74 1.19 3.92 -28.00
CA ILE A 74 1.89 4.26 -26.76
C ILE A 74 3.35 4.57 -27.07
N SER A 75 3.93 3.93 -28.09
CA SER A 75 5.23 4.30 -28.65
C SER A 75 5.28 5.76 -29.13
N GLU A 76 4.24 6.25 -29.80
CA GLU A 76 4.17 7.64 -30.26
C GLU A 76 3.98 8.60 -29.08
N GLN A 77 3.13 8.27 -28.10
CA GLN A 77 2.98 9.04 -26.86
C GLN A 77 4.32 9.14 -26.09
N LEU A 78 5.04 8.02 -25.95
CA LEU A 78 6.36 7.98 -25.32
C LEU A 78 7.36 8.89 -26.05
N ASN A 79 7.32 8.91 -27.37
CA ASN A 79 8.18 9.80 -28.17
C ASN A 79 7.84 11.28 -27.94
N GLN A 80 6.56 11.63 -27.83
CA GLN A 80 6.13 12.99 -27.50
C GLN A 80 6.64 13.41 -26.11
N VAL A 81 6.54 12.53 -25.11
CA VAL A 81 7.09 12.79 -23.76
C VAL A 81 8.61 12.99 -23.80
N LYS A 82 9.35 12.13 -24.50
CA LYS A 82 10.81 12.27 -24.66
C LYS A 82 11.21 13.56 -25.37
N GLN A 83 10.42 14.02 -26.33
CA GLN A 83 10.65 15.29 -27.04
C GLN A 83 10.36 16.49 -26.15
N ALA A 84 9.29 16.44 -25.34
CA ALA A 84 8.94 17.48 -24.38
C ALA A 84 9.95 17.59 -23.23
N PHE A 85 10.52 16.47 -22.79
CA PHE A 85 11.45 16.39 -21.66
C PHE A 85 12.78 15.70 -22.04
N PRO A 86 13.60 16.30 -22.92
CA PRO A 86 14.78 15.64 -23.49
C PRO A 86 15.90 15.33 -22.48
N GLN A 87 15.88 15.98 -21.32
CA GLN A 87 16.84 15.75 -20.24
C GLN A 87 16.34 14.75 -19.19
N HIS A 88 15.09 14.29 -19.28
CA HIS A 88 14.50 13.37 -18.31
C HIS A 88 14.54 11.93 -18.85
N SER A 89 14.66 10.97 -17.94
CA SER A 89 14.48 9.56 -18.24
C SER A 89 13.04 9.14 -17.95
N VAL A 90 12.44 8.33 -18.82
CA VAL A 90 11.09 7.78 -18.57
C VAL A 90 11.25 6.49 -17.77
N THR A 91 10.66 6.43 -16.58
CA THR A 91 10.82 5.30 -15.65
C THR A 91 9.60 4.41 -15.60
N GLN A 92 8.42 4.94 -15.91
CA GLN A 92 7.16 4.21 -15.80
C GLN A 92 6.11 4.73 -16.78
N PHE A 93 5.20 3.86 -17.21
CA PHE A 93 3.97 4.17 -17.91
C PHE A 93 2.77 3.64 -17.11
N VAL A 94 1.76 4.48 -16.94
CA VAL A 94 0.52 4.18 -16.24
C VAL A 94 -0.65 4.52 -17.20
N PRO A 95 -1.39 3.51 -17.69
CA PRO A 95 -2.54 3.73 -18.54
C PRO A 95 -3.69 4.36 -17.75
N ALA A 96 -4.49 5.18 -18.44
CA ALA A 96 -5.69 5.77 -17.87
C ALA A 96 -6.71 4.70 -17.42
N LYS A 97 -7.29 4.87 -16.22
CA LYS A 97 -8.35 3.98 -15.69
C LYS A 97 -9.66 4.10 -16.48
N GLU A 98 -9.92 5.28 -17.04
CA GLU A 98 -11.14 5.62 -17.77
C GLU A 98 -10.80 6.30 -19.10
N SER A 99 -11.71 6.20 -20.08
CA SER A 99 -11.49 6.74 -21.42
C SER A 99 -11.43 8.27 -21.48
N ASN A 100 -11.96 8.96 -20.47
CA ASN A 100 -11.93 10.41 -20.31
C ASN A 100 -10.73 10.90 -19.50
N LEU A 101 -9.76 10.03 -19.19
CA LEU A 101 -8.56 10.39 -18.45
C LEU A 101 -7.30 10.31 -19.31
N ALA A 102 -6.33 11.16 -19.00
CA ALA A 102 -5.00 11.16 -19.61
C ALA A 102 -4.18 9.95 -19.15
N ASN A 103 -3.34 9.44 -20.05
CA ASN A 103 -2.28 8.50 -19.68
C ASN A 103 -1.18 9.23 -18.91
N ARG A 104 -0.42 8.51 -18.08
CA ARG A 104 0.69 9.09 -17.32
C ARG A 104 2.01 8.38 -17.64
N PHE A 105 3.07 9.17 -17.76
CA PHE A 105 4.45 8.68 -17.81
C PHE A 105 5.22 9.26 -16.63
N SER A 106 5.80 8.42 -15.78
CA SER A 106 6.73 8.89 -14.76
C SER A 106 8.04 9.24 -15.45
N ILE A 107 8.48 10.47 -15.26
CA ILE A 107 9.76 10.98 -15.77
C ILE A 107 10.63 11.42 -14.61
N GLN A 108 11.90 11.06 -14.66
CA GLN A 108 12.90 11.42 -13.66
C GLN A 108 13.91 12.39 -14.27
N SER A 109 14.09 13.52 -13.60
CA SER A 109 15.09 14.53 -13.95
C SER A 109 16.50 14.10 -13.53
N PRO A 110 17.57 14.72 -14.07
CA PRO A 110 18.96 14.35 -13.74
C PRO A 110 19.33 14.53 -12.27
N ASP A 111 18.64 15.40 -11.54
CA ASP A 111 18.74 15.62 -10.10
C ASP A 111 17.90 14.64 -9.26
N GLY A 112 17.19 13.71 -9.91
CA GLY A 112 16.48 12.60 -9.26
C GLY A 112 15.01 12.87 -8.94
N HIS A 113 14.52 14.09 -9.16
CA HIS A 113 13.11 14.44 -8.97
C HIS A 113 12.23 13.71 -9.99
N SER A 114 11.10 13.17 -9.54
CA SER A 114 10.19 12.38 -10.37
C SER A 114 8.82 13.05 -10.46
N VAL A 115 8.32 13.23 -11.67
CA VAL A 115 6.99 13.82 -11.94
C VAL A 115 6.22 12.94 -12.93
N PHE A 116 4.90 12.99 -12.88
CA PHE A 116 4.05 12.39 -13.91
C PHE A 116 3.82 13.38 -15.05
N ALA A 117 4.27 13.06 -16.26
CA ALA A 117 3.83 13.72 -17.48
C ALA A 117 2.49 13.12 -17.92
N THR A 118 1.48 13.96 -18.04
CA THR A 118 0.14 13.59 -18.51
C THR A 118 0.06 13.72 -20.03
N VAL A 119 -0.49 12.70 -20.69
CA VAL A 119 -0.56 12.63 -22.16
C VAL A 119 -1.98 12.29 -22.58
N ASN A 120 -2.50 13.04 -23.54
CA ASN A 120 -3.79 12.73 -24.15
C ASN A 120 -3.66 11.48 -25.03
N PRO A 121 -4.35 10.37 -24.71
CA PRO A 121 -4.23 9.12 -25.45
C PRO A 121 -4.77 9.19 -26.89
N TYR A 122 -5.57 10.21 -27.21
CA TYR A 122 -6.22 10.38 -28.52
C TYR A 122 -5.47 11.35 -29.45
N THR A 123 -4.76 12.34 -28.88
CA THR A 123 -4.02 13.33 -29.67
C THR A 123 -2.50 13.16 -29.58
N GLY A 124 -2.00 12.46 -28.56
CA GLY A 124 -0.58 12.35 -28.24
C GLY A 124 0.01 13.61 -27.59
N GLU A 125 -0.81 14.63 -27.32
CA GLU A 125 -0.37 15.88 -26.72
C GLU A 125 0.00 15.69 -25.24
N VAL A 126 1.15 16.25 -24.86
CA VAL A 126 1.58 16.33 -23.46
C VAL A 126 0.85 17.51 -22.80
N LEU A 127 -0.04 17.22 -21.86
CA LEU A 127 -0.96 18.20 -21.26
C LEU A 127 -0.33 18.98 -20.11
N GLY A 128 0.59 18.35 -19.37
CA GLY A 128 1.25 18.96 -18.23
C GLY A 128 1.96 17.95 -17.33
N THR A 129 2.44 18.41 -16.19
CA THR A 129 3.13 17.57 -15.20
C THR A 129 2.48 17.66 -13.83
N ILE A 130 2.55 16.54 -13.09
CA ILE A 130 2.11 16.44 -11.70
C ILE A 130 3.32 16.01 -10.88
N ASP A 131 3.68 16.81 -9.88
CA ASP A 131 4.77 16.48 -8.97
C ASP A 131 4.30 15.40 -7.98
N ARG A 132 4.96 14.25 -7.99
CA ARG A 132 4.64 13.11 -7.11
C ARG A 132 4.97 13.42 -5.64
N SER A 133 6.00 14.23 -5.43
CA SER A 133 6.49 14.58 -4.09
C SER A 133 5.73 15.76 -3.45
N ASP A 134 5.02 16.57 -4.25
CA ASP A 134 4.23 17.73 -3.78
C ASP A 134 2.70 17.48 -3.85
N SER A 135 2.28 16.35 -3.28
CA SER A 135 0.87 15.97 -3.19
C SER A 135 0.34 15.98 -1.75
N ILE A 136 -0.97 16.20 -1.61
CA ILE A 136 -1.66 16.11 -0.31
C ILE A 136 -1.57 14.68 0.22
N TYR A 137 -1.61 13.68 -0.68
CA TYR A 137 -1.35 12.29 -0.33
C TYR A 137 0.03 12.12 0.28
N ASN A 138 1.09 12.65 -0.36
CA ASN A 138 2.45 12.49 0.15
C ASN A 138 2.59 13.07 1.56
N LEU A 139 2.07 14.28 1.78
CA LEU A 139 2.04 14.89 3.12
C LEU A 139 1.27 14.02 4.14
N ALA A 140 0.11 13.50 3.75
CA ALA A 140 -0.69 12.64 4.62
C ALA A 140 0.05 11.32 4.93
N ASN A 141 0.68 10.71 3.93
CA ASN A 141 1.48 9.50 4.04
C ASN A 141 2.69 9.70 4.95
N ASP A 142 3.43 10.79 4.79
CA ASP A 142 4.59 11.10 5.64
C ASP A 142 4.20 11.27 7.10
N ILE A 143 3.05 11.90 7.37
CA ILE A 143 2.48 11.99 8.72
C ILE A 143 2.02 10.60 9.21
N HIS A 144 1.34 9.83 8.35
CA HIS A 144 0.79 8.50 8.66
C HIS A 144 1.86 7.46 8.99
N ALA A 145 2.96 7.48 8.23
CA ALA A 145 4.05 6.50 8.34
C ALA A 145 5.10 6.92 9.37
N THR A 146 5.46 8.21 9.43
CA THR A 146 6.65 8.66 10.20
C THR A 146 6.43 9.88 11.08
N LEU A 147 5.20 10.41 11.18
CA LEU A 147 4.89 11.66 11.91
C LEU A 147 5.76 12.85 11.48
N LEU A 148 6.32 12.85 10.27
CA LEU A 148 7.30 13.84 9.78
C LEU A 148 8.60 13.90 10.61
N ILE A 149 8.90 12.86 11.38
CA ILE A 149 10.12 12.77 12.22
C ILE A 149 10.94 11.49 11.96
N GLY A 150 10.70 10.83 10.82
CA GLY A 150 11.42 9.64 10.36
C GLY A 150 11.24 8.43 11.28
N ASP A 151 12.30 7.65 11.45
CA ASP A 151 12.32 6.38 12.22
C ASP A 151 11.70 6.51 13.62
N TRP A 152 11.92 7.64 14.30
CA TRP A 152 11.36 7.84 15.64
C TRP A 152 9.82 7.89 15.63
N GLY A 153 9.23 8.48 14.59
CA GLY A 153 7.79 8.53 14.45
C GLY A 153 7.21 7.18 14.08
N ASP A 154 7.87 6.46 13.17
CA ASP A 154 7.54 5.06 12.87
C ASP A 154 7.55 4.20 14.14
N TYR A 155 8.61 4.25 14.96
CA TYR A 155 8.66 3.50 16.22
C TYR A 155 7.54 3.88 17.20
N LEU A 156 7.18 5.16 17.29
CA LEU A 156 6.07 5.61 18.14
C LEU A 156 4.71 5.09 17.64
N ILE A 157 4.50 5.11 16.33
CA ILE A 157 3.31 4.53 15.68
C ILE A 157 3.27 3.02 15.91
N GLU A 158 4.38 2.31 15.71
CA GLU A 158 4.49 0.87 15.89
C GLU A 158 4.17 0.46 17.34
N VAL A 159 4.74 1.17 18.33
CA VAL A 159 4.44 0.95 19.74
C VAL A 159 2.96 1.20 20.01
N SER A 160 2.38 2.24 19.42
CA SER A 160 0.97 2.58 19.59
C SER A 160 0.04 1.53 18.96
N ALA A 161 0.38 1.01 17.77
CA ALA A 161 -0.36 -0.08 17.12
C ALA A 161 -0.25 -1.39 17.91
N SER A 162 0.95 -1.71 18.41
CA SER A 162 1.19 -2.88 19.27
C SER A 162 0.42 -2.80 20.59
N LEU A 163 0.42 -1.64 21.24
CA LEU A 163 -0.43 -1.37 22.41
C LEU A 163 -1.92 -1.42 22.05
N GLY A 164 -2.29 -0.99 20.85
CA GLY A 164 -3.64 -1.12 20.27
C GLY A 164 -4.13 -2.58 20.28
N ILE A 165 -3.29 -3.54 19.91
CA ILE A 165 -3.64 -4.97 19.98
C ILE A 165 -3.91 -5.41 21.43
N LEU A 166 -3.06 -5.00 22.38
CA LEU A 166 -3.29 -5.27 23.81
C LEU A 166 -4.56 -4.59 24.33
N LEU A 167 -4.88 -3.39 23.83
CA LEU A 167 -6.12 -2.68 24.11
C LEU A 167 -7.34 -3.42 23.56
N LEU A 168 -7.26 -4.04 22.39
CA LEU A 168 -8.34 -4.87 21.86
C LEU A 168 -8.58 -6.10 22.74
N VAL A 169 -7.52 -6.82 23.14
CA VAL A 169 -7.65 -8.00 24.00
C VAL A 169 -8.24 -7.63 25.37
N SER A 170 -7.70 -6.59 26.01
CA SER A 170 -8.23 -6.08 27.28
C SER A 170 -9.63 -5.49 27.13
N GLY A 171 -9.93 -4.84 26.01
CA GLY A 171 -11.23 -4.28 25.67
C GLY A 171 -12.31 -5.34 25.52
N ILE A 172 -12.04 -6.42 24.77
CA ILE A 172 -12.93 -7.59 24.67
C ILE A 172 -13.18 -8.18 26.06
N TYR A 173 -12.12 -8.35 26.86
CA TYR A 173 -12.25 -8.84 28.23
C TYR A 173 -13.16 -7.94 29.09
N LEU A 174 -13.12 -6.62 28.90
CA LEU A 174 -13.97 -5.66 29.62
C LEU A 174 -15.40 -5.57 29.05
N TRP A 175 -15.57 -5.80 27.76
CA TRP A 175 -16.83 -5.69 27.02
C TRP A 175 -17.75 -6.89 27.24
N LEU A 176 -17.20 -8.10 27.37
CA LEU A 176 -17.99 -9.32 27.54
C LEU A 176 -18.88 -9.25 28.81
N PRO A 177 -20.18 -9.56 28.70
CA PRO A 177 -21.11 -9.42 29.81
C PRO A 177 -20.86 -10.51 30.86
N ARG A 178 -20.72 -10.11 32.12
CA ARG A 178 -20.33 -10.99 33.25
C ARG A 178 -21.47 -11.34 34.20
N ASP A 179 -22.53 -10.56 34.19
CA ASP A 179 -23.70 -10.73 35.06
C ASP A 179 -25.00 -10.58 34.26
N ASN A 180 -26.13 -10.98 34.86
CA ASN A 180 -27.41 -10.95 34.16
C ASN A 180 -27.83 -9.53 33.77
N ALA A 181 -27.41 -8.51 34.54
CA ALA A 181 -27.68 -7.10 34.24
C ALA A 181 -26.89 -6.60 33.03
N SER A 182 -25.61 -6.96 32.88
CA SER A 182 -24.80 -6.62 31.70
C SER A 182 -25.23 -7.39 30.45
N LYS A 183 -25.70 -8.63 30.60
CA LYS A 183 -26.28 -9.41 29.48
C LYS A 183 -27.53 -8.74 28.91
N ALA A 184 -28.43 -8.25 29.77
CA ALA A 184 -29.68 -7.62 29.35
C ALA A 184 -29.47 -6.30 28.58
N GLY A 185 -28.34 -5.62 28.77
CA GLY A 185 -27.98 -4.37 28.08
C GLY A 185 -26.84 -4.48 27.08
N PHE A 186 -26.45 -5.70 26.71
CA PHE A 186 -25.37 -5.94 25.76
C PHE A 186 -25.76 -5.39 24.37
N LEU A 187 -24.85 -4.65 23.73
CA LEU A 187 -25.08 -3.94 22.46
C LEU A 187 -26.13 -2.82 22.49
N MET A 188 -26.70 -2.48 23.64
CA MET A 188 -27.61 -1.32 23.74
C MET A 188 -26.83 -0.01 23.89
N VAL A 189 -27.28 1.03 23.18
CA VAL A 189 -26.76 2.40 23.31
C VAL A 189 -27.83 3.27 23.99
N ARG A 190 -27.52 3.78 25.19
CA ARG A 190 -28.43 4.67 25.91
C ARG A 190 -28.26 6.13 25.51
N LEU A 191 -29.16 6.60 24.66
CA LEU A 191 -29.16 7.98 24.15
C LEU A 191 -29.61 9.01 25.21
N ASN A 192 -30.52 8.65 26.11
CA ASN A 192 -31.13 9.57 27.08
C ASN A 192 -30.48 9.55 28.47
N SER A 193 -29.29 8.96 28.62
CA SER A 193 -28.60 8.79 29.92
C SER A 193 -27.42 9.74 30.12
N GLY A 194 -27.30 10.77 29.30
CA GLY A 194 -26.23 11.76 29.34
C GLY A 194 -25.00 11.37 28.52
N SER A 195 -24.24 12.38 28.07
CA SER A 195 -23.12 12.23 27.12
C SER A 195 -22.07 11.21 27.56
N ARG A 196 -21.72 11.19 28.86
CA ARG A 196 -20.72 10.24 29.38
C ARG A 196 -21.14 8.78 29.20
N ILE A 197 -22.41 8.46 29.48
CA ILE A 197 -22.92 7.09 29.37
C ILE A 197 -23.06 6.72 27.89
N MET A 198 -23.55 7.64 27.06
CA MET A 198 -23.64 7.45 25.61
C MET A 198 -22.28 7.15 24.98
N MET A 199 -21.25 7.97 25.26
CA MET A 199 -19.90 7.77 24.71
C MET A 199 -19.27 6.46 25.20
N ARG A 200 -19.51 6.09 26.45
CA ARG A 200 -19.07 4.79 26.97
C ARG A 200 -19.75 3.63 26.25
N ASP A 201 -21.07 3.68 26.10
CA ASP A 201 -21.84 2.64 25.42
C ASP A 201 -21.44 2.54 23.94
N LEU A 202 -21.19 3.67 23.27
CA LEU A 202 -20.70 3.72 21.90
C LEU A 202 -19.30 3.11 21.77
N HIS A 203 -18.34 3.55 22.60
CA HIS A 203 -16.97 3.02 22.59
C HIS A 203 -16.94 1.51 22.89
N ALA A 204 -17.67 1.06 23.92
CA ALA A 204 -17.70 -0.34 24.30
C ALA A 204 -18.34 -1.22 23.21
N ASN A 205 -19.48 -0.81 22.65
CA ASN A 205 -20.19 -1.61 21.66
C ASN A 205 -19.52 -1.58 20.29
N LEU A 206 -19.07 -0.42 19.80
CA LEU A 206 -18.31 -0.33 18.55
C LEU A 206 -16.96 -1.02 18.67
N GLY A 207 -16.22 -0.75 19.75
CA GLY A 207 -14.92 -1.38 19.99
C GLY A 207 -15.04 -2.90 20.12
N GLY A 208 -16.07 -3.39 20.81
CA GLY A 208 -16.36 -4.82 20.89
C GLY A 208 -16.75 -5.45 19.56
N ALA A 209 -17.72 -4.86 18.85
CA ALA A 209 -18.23 -5.39 17.59
C ALA A 209 -17.20 -5.35 16.45
N LEU A 210 -16.36 -4.31 16.40
CA LEU A 210 -15.32 -4.14 15.38
C LEU A 210 -13.97 -4.70 15.80
N SER A 211 -13.84 -5.28 16.99
CA SER A 211 -12.55 -5.72 17.54
C SER A 211 -11.78 -6.67 16.62
N ILE A 212 -12.48 -7.62 15.98
CA ILE A 212 -11.85 -8.56 15.03
C ILE A 212 -11.37 -7.82 13.78
N VAL A 213 -12.18 -6.91 13.23
CA VAL A 213 -11.81 -6.10 12.05
C VAL A 213 -10.61 -5.22 12.38
N LEU A 214 -10.65 -4.54 13.54
CA LEU A 214 -9.55 -3.70 14.03
C LEU A 214 -8.28 -4.52 14.30
N LEU A 215 -8.41 -5.76 14.77
CA LEU A 215 -7.25 -6.63 14.98
C LEU A 215 -6.55 -6.92 13.65
N PHE A 216 -7.30 -7.31 12.61
CA PHE A 216 -6.72 -7.54 11.29
C PHE A 216 -6.12 -6.25 10.71
N PHE A 217 -6.79 -5.12 10.89
CA PHE A 217 -6.32 -3.81 10.43
C PHE A 217 -4.99 -3.40 11.11
N LEU A 218 -4.86 -3.61 12.43
CA LEU A 218 -3.62 -3.33 13.15
C LEU A 218 -2.49 -4.27 12.75
N ILE A 219 -2.78 -5.56 12.54
CA ILE A 219 -1.78 -6.54 12.07
C ILE A 219 -1.31 -6.17 10.66
N SER A 220 -2.21 -5.78 9.75
CA SER A 220 -1.83 -5.33 8.42
C SER A 220 -1.00 -4.04 8.47
N GLY A 221 -1.34 -3.10 9.36
CA GLY A 221 -0.55 -1.88 9.56
C GLY A 221 0.87 -2.17 10.07
N LEU A 222 1.00 -3.06 11.07
CA LEU A 222 2.31 -3.48 11.59
C LEU A 222 3.21 -4.15 10.55
N ALA A 223 2.65 -4.69 9.46
CA ALA A 223 3.46 -5.24 8.37
C ALA A 223 4.27 -4.19 7.61
N TRP A 224 3.92 -2.91 7.73
CA TRP A 224 4.59 -1.78 7.09
C TRP A 224 5.54 -1.00 8.02
N THR A 225 5.64 -1.38 9.29
CA THR A 225 6.51 -0.64 10.25
C THR A 225 7.95 -1.15 10.22
N GLY A 226 8.88 -0.31 10.64
CA GLY A 226 10.33 -0.57 10.50
C GLY A 226 10.86 -1.75 11.28
N VAL A 227 10.21 -2.22 12.37
CA VAL A 227 10.66 -3.42 13.10
C VAL A 227 9.79 -4.63 12.80
N TRP A 228 8.46 -4.52 12.94
CA TRP A 228 7.56 -5.66 12.63
C TRP A 228 7.62 -6.03 11.14
N GLY A 229 7.45 -5.04 10.26
CA GLY A 229 7.57 -5.22 8.82
C GLY A 229 8.94 -5.78 8.44
N ALA A 230 10.01 -5.06 8.78
CA ALA A 230 11.35 -5.42 8.33
C ALA A 230 11.93 -6.70 8.96
N LYS A 231 11.54 -7.06 10.20
CA LYS A 231 12.15 -8.22 10.88
C LYS A 231 11.27 -9.45 10.94
N LEU A 232 9.96 -9.29 11.08
CA LEU A 232 9.05 -10.43 11.21
C LEU A 232 8.40 -10.79 9.88
N VAL A 233 7.99 -9.77 9.13
CA VAL A 233 7.24 -9.95 7.89
C VAL A 233 8.18 -10.19 6.70
N GLN A 234 9.29 -9.46 6.57
CA GLN A 234 10.27 -9.72 5.50
C GLN A 234 10.96 -11.10 5.61
N ALA A 235 11.09 -11.66 6.81
CA ALA A 235 11.57 -13.04 6.97
C ALA A 235 10.66 -14.06 6.24
N TRP A 236 9.36 -13.76 6.10
CA TRP A 236 8.42 -14.55 5.30
C TRP A 236 8.46 -14.25 3.80
N ASN A 237 9.01 -13.10 3.37
CA ASN A 237 9.15 -12.76 1.94
C ASN A 237 10.46 -13.23 1.31
N THR A 238 11.41 -13.69 2.13
CA THR A 238 12.65 -14.29 1.65
C THR A 238 12.47 -15.76 1.27
N PHE A 239 11.26 -16.32 1.36
CA PHE A 239 10.95 -17.62 0.78
C PHE A 239 11.12 -17.54 -0.74
N PRO A 240 12.14 -18.21 -1.31
CA PRO A 240 12.54 -17.79 -2.64
C PRO A 240 11.57 -18.28 -3.70
N THR A 241 10.95 -17.33 -4.41
CA THR A 241 9.96 -17.57 -5.45
C THR A 241 10.49 -18.44 -6.59
N TYR A 242 11.80 -18.44 -6.82
CA TYR A 242 12.45 -19.31 -7.82
C TYR A 242 12.34 -20.81 -7.50
N TYR A 243 12.15 -21.22 -6.24
CA TYR A 243 11.90 -22.64 -5.96
C TYR A 243 10.57 -23.15 -6.54
N ALA A 244 9.63 -22.25 -6.85
CA ALA A 244 8.34 -22.60 -7.44
C ALA A 244 8.24 -22.23 -8.93
N TYR A 245 8.98 -21.23 -9.42
CA TYR A 245 8.70 -20.62 -10.72
C TYR A 245 9.90 -20.43 -11.67
N GLY A 246 11.14 -20.82 -11.33
CA GLY A 246 12.25 -20.73 -12.30
C GLY A 246 13.66 -20.73 -11.73
N ALA A 247 14.62 -20.24 -12.53
CA ALA A 247 15.99 -20.06 -12.09
C ALA A 247 16.08 -18.92 -11.06
N LYS A 248 17.06 -19.01 -10.15
CA LYS A 248 17.33 -17.95 -9.18
C LYS A 248 17.73 -16.67 -9.94
N PRO A 249 17.05 -15.53 -9.75
CA PRO A 249 17.46 -14.29 -10.39
C PRO A 249 18.85 -13.88 -9.91
N GLU A 250 19.70 -13.44 -10.83
CA GLU A 250 21.09 -13.04 -10.55
C GLU A 250 21.24 -11.56 -10.22
N SER A 251 20.18 -10.75 -10.38
CA SER A 251 20.27 -9.32 -10.12
C SER A 251 20.46 -9.01 -8.64
N VAL A 252 21.24 -7.96 -8.38
CA VAL A 252 21.33 -7.33 -7.06
C VAL A 252 20.21 -6.32 -6.81
N LEU A 253 19.52 -5.88 -7.86
CA LEU A 253 18.36 -5.00 -7.75
C LEU A 253 17.14 -5.81 -7.33
N THR A 254 16.47 -5.34 -6.29
CA THR A 254 15.19 -5.88 -5.86
C THR A 254 14.03 -5.09 -6.46
N HIS A 255 12.82 -5.62 -6.38
CA HIS A 255 11.63 -4.90 -6.85
C HIS A 255 11.44 -3.56 -6.13
N ALA A 256 11.93 -3.39 -4.89
CA ALA A 256 11.91 -2.10 -4.18
C ALA A 256 12.56 -0.97 -5.01
N SER A 257 13.50 -1.29 -5.90
CA SER A 257 14.10 -0.32 -6.80
C SER A 257 13.12 0.27 -7.82
N LEU A 258 11.93 -0.31 -8.00
CA LEU A 258 10.88 0.21 -8.88
C LEU A 258 10.00 1.27 -8.18
N ASN A 259 10.07 1.39 -6.85
CA ASN A 259 9.34 2.42 -6.11
C ASN A 259 9.90 3.82 -6.43
N HIS A 260 9.03 4.84 -6.37
CA HIS A 260 9.37 6.24 -6.64
C HIS A 260 9.21 7.08 -5.37
N GLY A 261 10.31 7.30 -4.65
CA GLY A 261 10.31 8.14 -3.45
C GLY A 261 9.44 7.55 -2.34
N ALA A 262 8.45 8.32 -1.87
CA ALA A 262 7.53 7.94 -0.79
C ALA A 262 6.36 7.05 -1.26
N GLU A 263 6.19 6.85 -2.57
CA GLU A 263 5.18 5.96 -3.12
C GLU A 263 5.73 4.53 -3.21
N GLU A 264 5.33 3.69 -2.26
CA GLU A 264 5.59 2.25 -2.25
C GLU A 264 4.60 1.53 -3.20
N GLU A 265 4.89 1.60 -4.50
CA GLU A 265 4.07 1.00 -5.55
C GLU A 265 4.19 -0.53 -5.63
N MET A 266 5.34 -1.05 -5.22
CA MET A 266 5.57 -2.48 -5.13
C MET A 266 5.01 -3.00 -3.81
N PRO A 267 4.27 -4.12 -3.82
CA PRO A 267 3.70 -4.64 -2.59
C PRO A 267 4.83 -5.16 -1.68
N TRP A 268 4.70 -4.94 -0.38
CA TRP A 268 5.70 -5.30 0.65
C TRP A 268 6.23 -6.73 0.53
N ASN A 269 5.42 -7.65 0.00
CA ASN A 269 5.80 -9.05 -0.15
C ASN A 269 6.77 -9.31 -1.32
N LEU A 270 6.87 -8.40 -2.28
CA LEU A 270 7.70 -8.53 -3.47
C LEU A 270 8.95 -7.64 -3.42
N GLU A 271 8.93 -6.56 -2.64
CA GLU A 271 10.00 -5.55 -2.61
C GLU A 271 11.42 -6.09 -2.46
N GLN A 272 11.60 -7.13 -1.65
CA GLN A 272 12.92 -7.73 -1.38
C GLN A 272 13.28 -8.85 -2.37
N THR A 273 12.38 -9.19 -3.29
CA THR A 273 12.63 -10.21 -4.31
C THR A 273 13.56 -9.62 -5.38
N PRO A 274 14.69 -10.27 -5.69
CA PRO A 274 15.56 -9.85 -6.79
C PRO A 274 14.85 -9.89 -8.15
N MET A 275 15.14 -8.90 -8.99
CA MET A 275 14.68 -8.87 -10.38
C MET A 275 15.47 -9.87 -11.24
N PRO A 276 14.88 -10.45 -12.30
CA PRO A 276 15.65 -11.16 -13.32
C PRO A 276 16.47 -10.17 -14.17
N HIS A 277 17.54 -10.66 -14.79
CA HIS A 277 18.21 -9.96 -15.88
C HIS A 277 17.61 -10.36 -17.22
N SER A 278 17.69 -9.48 -18.21
CA SER A 278 17.57 -9.91 -19.59
C SER A 278 18.73 -10.84 -19.91
N GLU A 279 18.42 -12.07 -20.30
CA GLU A 279 19.41 -12.96 -20.91
C GLU A 279 19.48 -12.63 -22.40
N ASP A 280 20.68 -12.37 -22.91
CA ASP A 280 20.95 -12.51 -24.33
C ASP A 280 20.78 -14.01 -24.64
N LYS A 281 19.61 -14.42 -25.10
CA LYS A 281 19.47 -15.77 -25.65
C LYS A 281 20.42 -15.87 -26.83
N GLU A 282 21.54 -16.59 -26.64
CA GLU A 282 22.37 -17.05 -27.74
C GLU A 282 21.45 -17.60 -28.82
N ALA A 283 21.59 -17.06 -30.03
CA ALA A 283 20.80 -17.43 -31.19
C ALA A 283 20.71 -18.96 -31.27
N HIS A 284 19.49 -19.51 -31.25
CA HIS A 284 19.29 -20.90 -31.60
C HIS A 284 20.02 -21.17 -32.91
N ASP A 285 20.97 -22.11 -32.87
CA ASP A 285 21.83 -22.45 -33.99
C ASP A 285 20.99 -22.82 -35.23
N HIS A 286 20.78 -21.84 -36.11
CA HIS A 286 20.14 -22.01 -37.40
C HIS A 286 21.15 -22.42 -38.49
N SER A 287 22.30 -23.01 -38.14
CA SER A 287 23.32 -23.51 -39.09
C SER A 287 22.84 -24.57 -40.09
N LYS A 288 21.54 -24.89 -40.14
CA LYS A 288 20.94 -25.83 -41.09
C LYS A 288 19.89 -25.27 -42.05
N MET A 289 19.71 -23.96 -42.18
CA MET A 289 18.89 -23.40 -43.27
C MET A 289 19.65 -22.30 -44.01
N GLY A 290 19.89 -22.53 -45.30
CA GLY A 290 20.80 -21.76 -46.14
C GLY A 290 20.38 -20.31 -46.39
N HIS A 291 21.41 -19.48 -46.51
CA HIS A 291 21.50 -18.18 -47.18
C HIS A 291 20.20 -17.41 -47.46
N GLU A 292 19.90 -16.45 -46.57
CA GLU A 292 19.49 -15.11 -46.97
C GLU A 292 20.07 -14.10 -45.96
N GLN A 293 20.79 -13.09 -46.46
CA GLN A 293 21.36 -12.00 -45.68
C GLN A 293 20.23 -11.14 -45.11
N ALA A 294 19.85 -11.39 -43.86
CA ALA A 294 19.20 -10.37 -43.04
C ALA A 294 20.28 -9.74 -42.15
N GLN A 295 20.56 -8.44 -42.36
CA GLN A 295 21.25 -7.62 -41.38
C GLN A 295 20.41 -7.60 -40.10
N SER A 296 20.71 -8.52 -39.19
CA SER A 296 20.17 -8.51 -37.83
C SER A 296 20.91 -7.43 -37.05
N ASN A 297 20.39 -6.20 -37.05
CA ASN A 297 20.68 -5.24 -35.99
C ASN A 297 20.17 -5.85 -34.68
N SER A 298 21.08 -6.43 -33.90
CA SER A 298 20.82 -6.93 -32.56
C SER A 298 20.55 -5.75 -31.61
N SER A 299 19.33 -5.27 -31.61
CA SER A 299 18.72 -4.58 -30.48
C SER A 299 17.35 -5.20 -30.30
N TYR A 300 17.26 -6.21 -29.44
CA TYR A 300 15.98 -6.72 -28.96
C TYR A 300 15.34 -5.68 -28.04
N SER A 301 15.04 -4.48 -28.55
CA SER A 301 14.17 -3.54 -27.88
C SER A 301 12.74 -4.04 -28.12
N ILE A 302 12.17 -4.70 -27.13
CA ILE A 302 10.75 -5.09 -27.19
C ILE A 302 9.94 -3.80 -27.38
N ASP A 303 9.04 -3.80 -28.37
CA ASP A 303 8.14 -2.69 -28.62
C ASP A 303 7.12 -2.56 -27.48
N ILE A 304 6.98 -1.35 -26.93
CA ILE A 304 6.08 -1.05 -25.82
C ILE A 304 4.62 -1.37 -26.17
N ASP A 305 4.24 -1.15 -27.44
CA ASP A 305 2.88 -1.44 -27.89
C ASP A 305 2.60 -2.95 -27.83
N GLN A 306 3.59 -3.78 -28.15
CA GLN A 306 3.48 -5.24 -28.04
C GLN A 306 3.41 -5.71 -26.58
N LEU A 307 4.18 -5.10 -25.68
CA LEU A 307 4.12 -5.40 -24.25
C LEU A 307 2.72 -5.13 -23.68
N ILE A 308 2.12 -4.01 -24.06
CA ILE A 308 0.79 -3.60 -23.60
C ILE A 308 -0.29 -4.54 -24.16
N VAL A 309 -0.24 -4.87 -25.45
CA VAL A 309 -1.13 -5.87 -26.04
C VAL A 309 -0.99 -7.21 -25.31
N ARG A 310 0.24 -7.61 -24.99
CA ARG A 310 0.49 -8.85 -24.25
C ARG A 310 -0.06 -8.79 -22.83
N ALA A 311 0.04 -7.64 -22.16
CA ALA A 311 -0.54 -7.42 -20.83
C ALA A 311 -2.06 -7.62 -20.86
N ILE A 312 -2.74 -6.97 -21.80
CA ILE A 312 -4.19 -7.07 -21.97
C ILE A 312 -4.60 -8.51 -22.29
N GLN A 313 -3.85 -9.21 -23.15
CA GLN A 313 -4.09 -10.63 -23.45
C GLN A 313 -3.94 -11.56 -22.24
N MET A 314 -3.10 -11.19 -21.27
CA MET A 314 -2.95 -11.93 -20.01
C MET A 314 -4.06 -11.59 -18.99
N GLY A 315 -4.97 -10.67 -19.32
CA GLY A 315 -6.09 -10.28 -18.47
C GLY A 315 -5.76 -9.14 -17.50
N PHE A 316 -4.68 -8.38 -17.74
CA PHE A 316 -4.37 -7.20 -16.94
C PHE A 316 -5.29 -6.04 -17.31
N GLU A 317 -6.17 -5.63 -16.38
CA GLU A 317 -7.09 -4.50 -16.55
C GLU A 317 -6.49 -3.18 -16.02
N GLN A 318 -5.86 -3.23 -14.84
CA GLN A 318 -5.16 -2.11 -14.22
C GLN A 318 -3.71 -2.53 -13.94
N TYR A 319 -2.76 -1.83 -14.53
CA TYR A 319 -1.34 -2.17 -14.41
C TYR A 319 -0.46 -0.95 -14.57
N SER A 320 0.77 -1.05 -14.06
CA SER A 320 1.86 -0.13 -14.31
C SER A 320 2.96 -0.86 -15.08
N LEU A 321 3.52 -0.22 -16.09
CA LEU A 321 4.68 -0.71 -16.83
C LEU A 321 5.93 0.07 -16.41
N PHE A 322 6.90 -0.61 -15.83
CA PHE A 322 8.19 -0.03 -15.46
C PHE A 322 9.23 -0.30 -16.55
N PHE A 323 9.99 0.74 -16.88
CA PHE A 323 11.06 0.67 -17.86
C PHE A 323 12.36 0.13 -17.23
N PRO A 324 13.18 -0.60 -18.00
CA PRO A 324 14.51 -1.04 -17.56
C PRO A 324 15.38 0.14 -17.10
N LYS A 325 16.06 -0.02 -15.96
CA LYS A 325 17.03 0.97 -15.43
C LYS A 325 18.47 0.76 -15.92
N SER A 326 18.73 -0.39 -16.57
CA SER A 326 20.04 -0.75 -17.11
C SER A 326 19.88 -1.53 -18.42
N GLU A 327 20.97 -1.70 -19.15
CA GLU A 327 21.01 -2.50 -20.40
C GLU A 327 20.61 -3.96 -20.16
N THR A 328 20.92 -4.51 -18.99
CA THR A 328 20.53 -5.86 -18.54
C THR A 328 19.20 -5.89 -17.78
N GLY A 329 18.50 -4.75 -17.71
CA GLY A 329 17.25 -4.62 -16.99
C GLY A 329 16.07 -5.21 -17.76
N VAL A 330 14.98 -5.50 -17.04
CA VAL A 330 13.76 -6.06 -17.62
C VAL A 330 12.61 -5.06 -17.55
N PHE A 331 11.72 -5.12 -18.54
CA PHE A 331 10.41 -4.49 -18.43
C PHE A 331 9.60 -5.23 -17.37
N THR A 332 8.96 -4.47 -16.47
CA THR A 332 8.15 -5.06 -15.40
C THR A 332 6.73 -4.55 -15.53
N ILE A 333 5.77 -5.47 -15.65
CA ILE A 333 4.34 -5.15 -15.60
C ILE A 333 3.86 -5.58 -14.22
N SER A 334 3.33 -4.62 -13.46
CA SER A 334 2.76 -4.87 -12.14
C SER A 334 1.27 -4.55 -12.15
N ALA A 335 0.44 -5.48 -11.69
CA ALA A 335 -0.96 -5.24 -11.40
C ALA A 335 -1.22 -5.61 -9.95
N ASN A 336 -1.39 -4.58 -9.12
CA ASN A 336 -1.63 -4.69 -7.69
C ASN A 336 -2.63 -3.58 -7.30
N SER A 337 -3.06 -3.55 -6.03
CA SER A 337 -4.04 -2.55 -5.57
C SER A 337 -3.55 -1.10 -5.59
N MET A 338 -2.24 -0.89 -5.77
CA MET A 338 -1.58 0.42 -5.91
C MET A 338 -1.30 0.76 -7.37
N ALA A 339 -1.35 -0.22 -8.29
CA ALA A 339 -1.06 -0.04 -9.69
C ALA A 339 -2.19 0.74 -10.38
N GLY A 340 -1.83 1.62 -11.31
CA GLY A 340 -2.80 2.41 -12.04
C GLY A 340 -3.31 3.66 -11.33
N ARG A 341 -2.80 4.02 -10.14
CA ARG A 341 -3.11 5.30 -9.48
C ARG A 341 -2.41 6.47 -10.16
#